data_AF-A0A653BP65-F1
#
_entry.id   AF-A0A653BP65-F1
#
_cell.length_a   1.000
_cell.length_b   1.000
_cell.length_c   1.000
_cell.angle_alpha   90.00
_cell.angle_beta   90.00
_cell.angle_gamma   90.00
#
_symmetry.space_group_name_H-M   'P 1'
#
loop_
_entity.id
_entity.type
_entity.pdbx_description
1 polymer ?
#
loop_
_entity_poly.entity_id
_entity_poly.type
_entity_poly.pdbx_seq_one_letter_code
_entity_poly.pdbx_strand_id
1 'polypeptide(L)' 'MTKCIYCGFCQEACPVDAIVEGPNFEFSTETHEELLYNKEKLLNNGDKWESEIAANIHADHLYR' A
#
# COMPACT_ATOMS: atom_id res chain seq x y z
N MET A 1 1.44 10.88 1.81
CA MET A 1 2.08 10.01 2.79
C MET A 1 2.76 10.72 3.95
N THR A 2 2.73 12.07 4.03
CA THR A 2 3.32 12.78 5.19
C THR A 2 2.42 12.83 6.42
N LYS A 3 1.15 12.46 6.30
CA LYS A 3 0.19 12.34 7.42
C LYS A 3 -0.16 10.89 7.76
N CYS A 4 0.12 9.96 6.85
CA CYS A 4 -0.09 8.54 7.12
C CYS A 4 0.90 8.11 8.21
N ILE A 5 0.44 7.31 9.15
CA ILE A 5 1.28 6.77 10.23
C ILE A 5 1.63 5.30 10.03
N TYR A 6 1.27 4.72 8.88
CA TYR A 6 1.59 3.32 8.51
C TYR A 6 1.12 2.31 9.56
N CYS A 7 -0.14 2.44 10.01
CA CYS A 7 -0.71 1.57 11.03
C CYS A 7 -1.47 0.36 10.48
N GLY A 8 -1.52 0.15 9.15
CA GLY A 8 -2.26 -0.95 8.54
C GLY A 8 -3.80 -0.90 8.61
N PHE A 9 -4.42 -0.07 9.45
CA PHE A 9 -5.89 -0.12 9.66
C PHE A 9 -6.74 0.11 8.40
N CYS A 10 -6.23 0.82 7.39
CA CYS A 10 -6.96 0.96 6.13
C CYS A 10 -7.09 -0.38 5.37
N GLN A 11 -6.11 -1.27 5.49
CA GLN A 11 -6.15 -2.59 4.84
C GLN A 11 -7.12 -3.54 5.56
N GLU A 12 -7.12 -3.52 6.89
CA GLU A 12 -8.01 -4.35 7.71
C GLU A 12 -9.48 -3.89 7.59
N ALA A 13 -9.70 -2.58 7.48
CA ALA A 13 -11.04 -2.03 7.36
C ALA A 13 -11.65 -2.23 5.96
N CYS A 14 -10.87 -2.56 4.95
CA CYS A 14 -11.35 -2.65 3.58
C CYS A 14 -12.12 -3.97 3.36
N PRO A 15 -13.41 -3.96 3.01
CA PRO A 15 -14.20 -5.20 2.88
C PRO A 15 -13.93 -5.98 1.59
N VAL A 16 -13.06 -5.47 0.71
CA VAL A 16 -12.81 -5.99 -0.64
C VAL A 16 -11.32 -5.97 -1.00
N ASP A 17 -10.43 -5.82 -0.01
CA ASP A 17 -8.98 -5.79 -0.21
C ASP A 17 -8.48 -4.78 -1.27
N ALA A 18 -9.18 -3.64 -1.44
CA ALA A 18 -8.87 -2.67 -2.48
C ALA A 18 -7.67 -1.76 -2.15
N ILE A 19 -7.44 -1.46 -0.87
CA ILE A 19 -6.27 -0.72 -0.41
C ILE A 19 -5.48 -1.61 0.53
N VAL A 20 -4.18 -1.71 0.29
CA VAL A 20 -3.26 -2.59 1.04
C VAL A 20 -1.96 -1.85 1.30
N GLU A 21 -1.31 -2.18 2.41
CA GLU A 21 0.02 -1.68 2.72
C GLU A 21 1.07 -2.63 2.10
N GLY A 22 1.58 -2.26 0.93
CA GLY A 22 2.57 -3.07 0.20
C GLY A 22 3.93 -3.13 0.92
N PRO A 23 4.83 -4.05 0.49
CA PRO A 23 6.10 -4.32 1.19
C PRO A 23 7.18 -3.25 0.96
N ASN A 24 6.98 -2.34 0.00
CA ASN A 24 8.00 -1.37 -0.40
C ASN A 24 8.17 -0.24 0.64
N PHE A 25 9.37 -0.15 1.22
CA PHE A 25 9.76 0.91 2.16
C PHE A 25 10.74 1.94 1.56
N GLU A 26 11.36 1.62 0.43
CA GLU A 26 12.37 2.48 -0.22
C GLU A 26 11.72 3.42 -1.24
N PHE A 27 11.07 4.48 -0.74
CA PHE A 27 10.40 5.48 -1.58
C PHE A 27 10.62 6.92 -1.11
N SER A 28 11.75 7.19 -0.44
CA SER A 28 12.15 8.56 -0.11
C SER A 28 12.18 9.43 -1.37
N THR A 29 11.75 10.68 -1.24
CA THR A 29 11.64 11.65 -2.33
C THR A 29 12.37 12.94 -1.98
N GLU A 30 12.71 13.72 -3.00
CA GLU A 30 13.43 14.99 -2.83
C GLU A 30 12.46 16.15 -2.55
N THR A 31 11.19 16.02 -2.93
CA THR A 31 10.15 17.04 -2.70
C THR A 31 8.98 16.52 -1.86
N HIS A 32 8.28 17.44 -1.20
CA HIS A 32 7.13 17.11 -0.36
C HIS A 32 5.92 16.67 -1.19
N GLU A 33 5.73 17.30 -2.34
CA GLU A 33 4.64 17.09 -3.28
C GLU A 33 4.65 15.67 -3.86
N GLU A 34 5.83 15.09 -4.06
CA GLU A 34 5.97 13.71 -4.51
C GLU A 34 5.33 12.72 -3.52
N LEU A 35 5.29 13.04 -2.22
CA LEU A 35 4.61 12.21 -1.22
C LEU A 35 3.09 12.46 -1.16
N LEU A 36 2.53 13.42 -1.89
CA LEU A 36 1.08 13.66 -1.93
C LEU A 36 0.43 12.77 -3.00
N TYR A 37 0.28 11.49 -2.69
CA TYR A 37 -0.25 10.51 -3.64
C TYR A 37 -1.73 10.75 -4.00
N ASN A 38 -2.00 10.72 -5.30
CA ASN A 38 -3.35 10.65 -5.86
C ASN A 38 -3.73 9.18 -6.17
N LYS A 39 -4.95 8.98 -6.69
CA LYS A 39 -5.43 7.64 -7.07
C LYS A 39 -4.54 6.96 -8.12
N GLU A 40 -4.13 7.69 -9.14
CA GLU A 40 -3.30 7.15 -10.23
C GLU A 40 -1.95 6.63 -9.73
N LYS A 41 -1.29 7.37 -8.83
CA LYS A 41 -0.03 6.93 -8.22
C LYS A 41 -0.22 5.65 -7.40
N LEU A 42 -1.33 5.53 -6.66
CA LEU A 42 -1.65 4.32 -5.89
C LEU A 42 -1.93 3.12 -6.79
N LEU A 43 -2.67 3.31 -7.88
CA LEU A 43 -2.92 2.25 -8.87
C LEU A 43 -1.62 1.77 -9.53
N ASN A 44 -0.76 2.71 -9.95
CA ASN A 44 0.55 2.36 -10.52
C ASN A 44 1.43 1.59 -9.53
N ASN A 45 1.34 1.90 -8.23
CA ASN A 45 2.04 1.13 -7.20
C ASN A 45 1.45 -0.27 -7.05
N GLY A 46 0.12 -0.42 -7.11
CA GLY A 46 -0.56 -1.71 -7.14
C GLY A 46 -0.07 -2.56 -8.31
N ASP A 47 -0.14 -2.03 -9.53
CA ASP A 47 0.32 -2.74 -10.73
C ASP A 47 1.79 -3.17 -10.64
N LYS A 48 2.64 -2.32 -10.07
CA LYS A 48 4.07 -2.62 -9.88
C LYS A 48 4.33 -3.76 -8.88
N TRP A 49 3.55 -3.83 -7.81
CA TRP A 49 3.79 -4.73 -6.67
C TRP A 49 2.79 -5.87 -6.53
N GLU A 50 1.84 -6.01 -7.46
CA GLU A 50 0.73 -6.96 -7.40
C GLU A 50 1.17 -8.38 -7.09
N SER A 51 2.20 -8.90 -7.78
CA SER A 51 2.71 -10.26 -7.56
C SER A 51 3.18 -10.50 -6.12
N GLU A 52 3.82 -9.50 -5.51
CA GLU A 52 4.35 -9.62 -4.14
C GLU A 52 3.26 -9.37 -3.09
N ILE A 53 2.39 -8.39 -3.34
CA ILE A 53 1.20 -8.13 -2.53
C ILE A 53 0.32 -9.38 -2.46
N ALA A 54 0.00 -10.00 -3.60
CA ALA A 54 -0.81 -11.20 -3.67
C ALA A 54 -0.17 -12.38 -2.93
N ALA A 55 1.14 -12.57 -3.06
CA ALA A 55 1.86 -13.60 -2.33
C ALA A 55 1.81 -13.39 -0.80
N ASN A 56 1.98 -12.15 -0.34
CA ASN A 56 1.93 -11.80 1.08
C ASN A 56 0.52 -11.97 1.66
N ILE A 57 -0.52 -11.52 0.94
CA ILE A 57 -1.91 -11.74 1.34
C ILE A 57 -2.21 -13.23 1.40
N HIS A 58 -1.79 -14.01 0.40
CA HIS A 58 -1.98 -15.46 0.41
C HIS A 58 -1.31 -16.13 1.61
N ALA A 59 -0.13 -15.68 2.03
CA ALA A 59 0.54 -16.21 3.21
C ALA A 59 -0.19 -15.86 4.52
N ASP A 60 -0.82 -14.69 4.59
CA ASP A 60 -1.32 -14.09 5.83
C ASP A 60 -2.86 -14.13 6.01
N HIS A 61 -3.62 -14.50 4.96
CA HIS A 61 -5.09 -14.41 4.94
C HIS A 61 -5.83 -15.18 6.06
N LEU A 62 -5.18 -16.15 6.71
CA LEU A 62 -5.78 -16.91 7.83
C LEU A 62 -5.68 -16.20 9.18
N TYR A 63 -4.84 -15.17 9.29
CA TYR A 63 -4.58 -14.43 10.53
C TYR A 63 -5.18 -13.02 10.51
N ARG A 64 -6.01 -12.71 9.51
CA ARG A 64 -6.72 -11.45 9.30
C ARG A 64 -8.21 -11.61 9.56
#